data_AF-A0A4R1F1M7-F1
#
_entry.id   AF-A0A4R1F1M7-F1
#
_cell.length_a   1.000
_cell.length_b   1.000
_cell.length_c   1.000
_cell.angle_alpha   90.00
_cell.angle_beta   90.00
_cell.angle_gamma   90.00
#
_symmetry.space_group_name_H-M   'P 1'
#
loop_
_entity.id
_entity.type
_entity.pdbx_description
1 polymer ?
#
loop_
_entity_poly.entity_id
_entity_poly.type
_entity_poly.pdbx_seq_one_letter_code
_entity_poly.pdbx_strand_id
1 'polypeptide(L)'
;MSSAVLSQDTEVGGSRDVWITYWAFAIFYAVLSIGVVFLGRATPPPRPDVTATQAAAWFEQHQWGIQFGFGVLLVVAGGAAVSNGIIGYFMKRMSSGPVLAYGFIAAMGVGALPGFHLLLVCWLTATFRPDRSPEVQYMLYDLGMLSYNGSLGCFTAAYAVLAIAIFYDRNQIFPKWFAYISIWQIVTEVIATQMWVYRSGAFSWNGMITFYIAVVVFGLWIACLLPIMRNSLRAETSTTPALYSEVVSR
;
A
#
# COMPACT_ATOMS: atom_id res chain seq x y z
N MET A 1 58.01 -1.93 -14.97
CA MET A 1 57.49 -2.29 -13.64
C MET A 1 55.98 -2.10 -13.68
N SER A 2 55.26 -3.19 -13.37
CA SER A 2 53.85 -3.40 -13.65
C SER A 2 52.93 -2.41 -12.93
N SER A 3 51.96 -1.89 -13.67
CA SER A 3 50.83 -1.12 -13.18
C SER A 3 49.98 -1.97 -12.23
N ALA A 4 50.02 -1.66 -10.93
CA ALA A 4 49.06 -2.18 -9.97
C ALA A 4 47.71 -1.51 -10.22
N VAL A 5 46.91 -2.09 -11.11
CA VAL A 5 45.46 -1.88 -11.15
C VAL A 5 44.93 -2.48 -9.86
N LEU A 6 44.71 -1.63 -8.86
CA LEU A 6 43.90 -1.97 -7.70
C LEU A 6 42.53 -2.41 -8.24
N SER A 7 42.25 -3.71 -8.19
CA SER A 7 40.90 -4.21 -8.34
C SER A 7 40.09 -3.62 -7.20
N GLN A 8 39.37 -2.53 -7.48
CA GLN A 8 38.24 -2.15 -6.64
C GLN A 8 37.27 -3.31 -6.74
N ASP A 9 37.28 -4.18 -5.73
CA ASP A 9 36.27 -5.21 -5.58
C ASP A 9 34.92 -4.49 -5.53
N THR A 10 34.20 -4.53 -6.65
CA THR A 10 32.84 -4.02 -6.75
C THR A 10 32.02 -4.87 -5.78
N GLU A 11 31.79 -4.37 -4.56
CA GLU A 11 30.83 -4.99 -3.67
C GLU A 11 29.47 -4.98 -4.40
N VAL A 12 29.00 -6.18 -4.72
CA VAL A 12 27.70 -6.42 -5.33
C VAL A 12 26.70 -6.53 -4.18
N GLY A 13 25.73 -5.63 -4.16
CA GLY A 13 24.70 -5.56 -3.14
C GLY A 13 24.30 -4.11 -2.85
N GLY A 14 22.98 -3.87 -2.76
CA GLY A 14 22.44 -2.56 -2.43
C GLY A 14 22.93 -2.04 -1.08
N SER A 15 22.91 -0.72 -0.94
CA SER A 15 23.37 -0.07 0.28
C SER A 15 22.53 -0.48 1.49
N ARG A 16 23.15 -0.47 2.68
CA ARG A 16 22.55 -1.02 3.92
C ARG A 16 21.21 -0.35 4.26
N ASP A 17 21.08 0.94 4.01
CA ASP A 17 19.85 1.71 4.18
C ASP A 17 18.70 1.21 3.29
N VAL A 18 18.96 0.86 2.03
CA VAL A 18 17.94 0.32 1.11
C VAL A 18 17.51 -1.08 1.55
N TRP A 19 18.44 -1.93 2.02
CA TRP A 19 18.12 -3.24 2.61
C TRP A 19 17.24 -3.11 3.86
N ILE A 20 17.58 -2.19 4.78
CA ILE A 20 16.78 -1.92 5.98
C ILE A 20 15.36 -1.50 5.58
N THR A 21 15.26 -0.59 4.60
CA THR A 21 13.97 -0.09 4.12
C THR A 21 13.16 -1.18 3.41
N TYR A 22 13.80 -2.09 2.69
CA TYR A 22 13.17 -3.25 2.05
C TYR A 22 12.54 -4.19 3.09
N TRP A 23 13.27 -4.51 4.16
CA TRP A 23 12.72 -5.33 5.22
C TRP A 23 11.64 -4.60 6.02
N ALA A 24 11.78 -3.30 6.24
CA ALA A 24 10.73 -2.49 6.85
C ALA A 24 9.44 -2.52 6.02
N PHE A 25 9.54 -2.40 4.69
CA PHE A 25 8.42 -2.58 3.75
C PHE A 25 7.77 -3.97 3.92
N ALA A 26 8.57 -5.04 3.89
CA ALA A 26 8.07 -6.41 3.96
C ALA A 26 7.37 -6.70 5.30
N ILE A 27 7.97 -6.27 6.41
CA ILE A 27 7.41 -6.42 7.76
C ILE A 27 6.14 -5.59 7.88
N PHE A 28 6.13 -4.35 7.39
CA PHE A 28 4.94 -3.50 7.43
C PHE A 28 3.75 -4.15 6.73
N TYR A 29 3.91 -4.65 5.50
CA TYR A 29 2.80 -5.31 4.79
C TYR A 29 2.39 -6.64 5.42
N ALA A 30 3.30 -7.37 6.06
CA ALA A 30 2.96 -8.56 6.83
C ALA A 30 2.12 -8.21 8.08
N VAL A 31 2.55 -7.19 8.85
CA VAL A 31 1.82 -6.70 10.03
C VAL A 31 0.47 -6.11 9.62
N LEU A 32 0.42 -5.33 8.53
CA LEU A 32 -0.82 -4.78 7.97
C LEU A 32 -1.80 -5.90 7.62
N SER A 33 -1.33 -6.92 6.90
CA SER A 33 -2.15 -8.08 6.54
C SER A 33 -2.67 -8.79 7.78
N ILE A 34 -1.84 -9.03 8.78
CA ILE A 34 -2.27 -9.69 10.02
C ILE A 34 -3.27 -8.82 10.80
N GLY A 35 -2.99 -7.53 10.93
CA GLY A 35 -3.79 -6.58 11.67
C GLY A 35 -5.17 -6.36 11.05
N VAL A 36 -5.25 -6.22 9.73
CA VAL A 36 -6.51 -5.98 9.01
C VAL A 36 -7.33 -7.27 8.88
N VAL A 37 -6.68 -8.42 8.67
CA VAL A 37 -7.36 -9.71 8.44
C VAL A 37 -7.79 -10.38 9.74
N PHE A 38 -6.86 -10.57 10.69
CA PHE A 38 -7.14 -11.39 11.87
C PHE A 38 -7.64 -10.59 13.06
N LEU A 39 -7.12 -9.37 13.27
CA LEU A 39 -7.36 -8.61 14.50
C LEU A 39 -8.48 -7.59 14.36
N GLY A 40 -8.40 -6.72 13.37
CA GLY A 40 -9.34 -5.63 13.14
C GLY A 40 -10.58 -6.01 12.33
N ARG A 41 -10.56 -7.16 11.65
CA ARG A 41 -11.71 -7.75 10.93
C ARG A 41 -12.33 -6.83 9.87
N ALA A 42 -11.54 -5.88 9.36
CA ALA A 42 -11.90 -5.14 8.15
C ALA A 42 -11.74 -6.01 6.89
N THR A 43 -11.05 -7.16 7.00
CA THR A 43 -10.98 -8.20 5.96
C THR A 43 -11.24 -9.58 6.56
N PRO A 44 -12.31 -10.30 6.17
CA PRO A 44 -13.35 -9.88 5.24
C PRO A 44 -14.20 -8.74 5.83
N PRO A 45 -14.60 -7.76 5.00
CA PRO A 45 -15.37 -6.62 5.45
C PRO A 45 -16.71 -7.02 6.07
N PRO A 46 -17.19 -6.30 7.09
CA PRO A 46 -18.50 -6.54 7.66
C PRO A 46 -19.58 -6.09 6.66
N ARG A 47 -20.83 -6.52 6.87
CA ARG A 47 -21.89 -6.39 5.86
C ARG A 47 -22.43 -4.94 5.71
N PRO A 48 -22.70 -4.45 4.49
CA PRO A 48 -23.36 -3.17 4.27
C PRO A 48 -24.88 -3.18 4.49
N ASP A 49 -25.52 -4.35 4.39
CA ASP A 49 -26.97 -4.49 4.54
C ASP A 49 -27.37 -4.83 5.99
N VAL A 50 -26.89 -4.01 6.93
CA VAL A 50 -27.18 -4.16 8.36
C VAL A 50 -28.01 -2.99 8.88
N THR A 51 -28.75 -3.22 9.96
CA THR A 51 -29.41 -2.13 10.69
C THR A 51 -28.42 -1.42 11.61
N ALA A 52 -28.77 -0.22 12.05
CA ALA A 52 -27.95 0.52 13.01
C ALA A 52 -27.68 -0.27 14.31
N THR A 53 -28.69 -0.98 14.81
CA THR A 53 -28.56 -1.86 15.98
C THR A 53 -27.60 -3.02 15.73
N GLN A 54 -27.64 -3.62 14.54
CA GLN A 54 -26.73 -4.70 14.16
C GLN A 54 -25.28 -4.21 14.04
N ALA A 55 -25.07 -3.02 13.48
CA ALA A 55 -23.73 -2.40 13.42
C ALA A 55 -23.17 -2.09 14.81
N ALA A 56 -23.99 -1.55 15.72
CA ALA A 56 -23.58 -1.30 17.11
C ALA A 56 -23.21 -2.62 17.84
N ALA A 57 -24.04 -3.65 17.70
CA ALA A 57 -23.77 -4.98 18.26
C ALA A 57 -22.49 -5.61 17.66
N TRP A 58 -22.21 -5.36 16.38
CA TRP A 58 -20.97 -5.81 15.75
C TRP A 58 -19.73 -5.15 16.36
N PHE A 59 -19.77 -3.84 16.64
CA PHE A 59 -18.66 -3.16 17.34
C PHE A 59 -18.46 -3.69 18.75
N GLU A 60 -19.55 -3.91 19.51
CA GLU A 60 -19.48 -4.47 20.86
C GLU A 60 -18.84 -5.86 20.85
N GLN A 61 -19.27 -6.73 19.94
CA GLN A 61 -18.74 -8.09 19.80
C GLN A 61 -17.23 -8.11 19.47
N HIS A 62 -16.74 -7.14 18.71
CA HIS A 62 -15.36 -7.10 18.21
C HIS A 62 -14.49 -6.03 18.86
N GLN A 63 -14.97 -5.41 19.95
CA GLN A 63 -14.37 -4.22 20.55
C GLN A 63 -12.88 -4.39 20.84
N TRP A 64 -12.51 -5.47 21.53
CA TRP A 64 -11.13 -5.75 21.91
C TRP A 64 -10.21 -6.00 20.71
N GLY A 65 -10.69 -6.73 19.70
CA GLY A 65 -9.94 -7.03 18.49
C GLY A 65 -9.64 -5.77 17.69
N ILE A 66 -10.64 -4.89 17.55
CA ILE A 66 -10.50 -3.59 16.90
C ILE A 66 -9.53 -2.70 17.68
N GLN A 67 -9.73 -2.52 18.99
CA GLN A 67 -8.87 -1.66 19.81
C GLN A 67 -7.40 -2.09 19.78
N PHE A 68 -7.14 -3.39 19.97
CA PHE A 68 -5.78 -3.91 19.93
C PHE A 68 -5.20 -3.88 18.53
N GLY A 69 -5.92 -4.45 17.55
CA GLY A 69 -5.45 -4.56 16.17
C GLY A 69 -5.21 -3.19 15.53
N PHE A 70 -6.19 -2.30 15.60
CA PHE A 70 -6.08 -0.96 15.02
C PHE A 70 -5.15 -0.05 15.83
N GLY A 71 -5.05 -0.25 17.15
CA GLY A 71 -4.05 0.42 17.99
C GLY A 71 -2.62 0.09 17.56
N VAL A 72 -2.32 -1.19 17.31
CA VAL A 72 -1.02 -1.62 16.77
C VAL A 72 -0.78 -1.02 15.38
N LEU A 73 -1.79 -1.05 14.50
CA LEU A 73 -1.69 -0.48 13.15
C LEU A 73 -1.43 1.02 13.15
N LEU A 74 -1.95 1.78 14.14
CA LEU A 74 -1.64 3.19 14.31
C LEU A 74 -0.16 3.42 14.65
N VAL A 75 0.42 2.59 15.53
CA VAL A 75 1.84 2.71 15.90
C VAL A 75 2.75 2.48 14.69
N VAL A 76 2.38 1.54 13.81
CA VAL A 76 3.16 1.23 12.61
C VAL A 76 2.70 1.99 11.36
N ALA A 77 1.76 2.94 11.48
CA ALA A 77 1.16 3.64 10.34
C ALA A 77 2.19 4.36 9.47
N GLY A 78 3.27 4.87 10.07
CA GLY A 78 4.40 5.48 9.35
C GLY A 78 5.09 4.53 8.37
N GLY A 79 4.94 3.21 8.55
CA GLY A 79 5.44 2.20 7.63
C GLY A 79 4.87 2.30 6.22
N ALA A 80 3.66 2.87 6.05
CA ALA A 80 3.09 3.14 4.73
C ALA A 80 3.93 4.18 3.96
N ALA A 81 4.35 5.26 4.62
CA ALA A 81 5.18 6.29 4.00
C ALA A 81 6.58 5.75 3.65
N VAL A 82 7.18 4.96 4.54
CA VAL A 82 8.46 4.26 4.29
C VAL A 82 8.34 3.32 3.08
N SER A 83 7.22 2.60 2.98
CA SER A 83 6.94 1.67 1.88
C SER A 83 6.80 2.38 0.53
N ASN A 84 6.13 3.53 0.51
CA ASN A 84 6.02 4.36 -0.70
C ASN A 84 7.39 4.92 -1.11
N GLY A 85 8.21 5.28 -0.13
CA GLY A 85 9.55 5.81 -0.34
C GLY A 85 10.48 4.85 -1.08
N ILE A 86 10.49 3.56 -0.71
CA ILE A 86 11.37 2.58 -1.36
C ILE A 86 10.93 2.25 -2.79
N ILE A 87 9.63 2.20 -3.08
CA ILE A 87 9.17 2.06 -4.46
C ILE A 87 9.57 3.30 -5.27
N GLY A 88 9.38 4.50 -4.70
CA GLY A 88 9.84 5.74 -5.29
C GLY A 88 11.36 5.76 -5.53
N TYR A 89 12.16 5.21 -4.62
CA TYR A 89 13.61 5.03 -4.80
C TYR A 89 13.93 4.21 -6.05
N PHE A 90 13.29 3.05 -6.24
CA PHE A 90 13.48 2.25 -7.45
C PHE A 90 12.99 2.97 -8.70
N MET A 91 11.86 3.67 -8.62
CA MET A 91 11.35 4.48 -9.74
C MET A 91 12.31 5.60 -10.14
N LYS A 92 12.99 6.26 -9.20
CA LYS A 92 13.99 7.31 -9.52
C LYS A 92 15.21 6.76 -10.27
N ARG A 93 15.43 5.45 -10.23
CA ARG A 93 16.51 4.77 -10.96
C ARG A 93 16.09 4.27 -12.34
N MET A 94 14.81 4.40 -12.67
CA MET A 94 14.32 4.15 -14.03
C MET A 94 14.73 5.30 -14.96
N SER A 95 14.85 5.01 -16.25
CA SER A 95 15.17 6.03 -17.26
C SER A 95 14.03 7.01 -17.53
N SER A 96 12.86 6.81 -16.92
CA SER A 96 11.68 7.69 -17.01
C SER A 96 11.83 8.97 -16.18
N GLY A 97 12.86 9.04 -15.32
CA GLY A 97 13.17 10.20 -14.51
C GLY A 97 12.33 10.30 -13.22
N PRO A 98 12.61 11.33 -12.39
CA PRO A 98 12.08 11.38 -11.02
C PRO A 98 10.62 11.87 -10.92
N VAL A 99 10.07 12.50 -11.95
CA VAL A 99 8.72 13.10 -11.91
C VAL A 99 7.65 12.06 -11.60
N LEU A 100 7.71 10.89 -12.24
CA LEU A 100 6.76 9.81 -11.98
C LEU A 100 6.92 9.20 -10.58
N ALA A 101 8.16 9.17 -10.05
CA ALA A 101 8.41 8.72 -8.69
C ALA A 101 7.79 9.67 -7.65
N TYR A 102 7.90 10.98 -7.87
CA TYR A 102 7.22 11.97 -7.01
C TYR A 102 5.70 11.86 -7.10
N GLY A 103 5.17 11.67 -8.31
CA GLY A 103 3.75 11.40 -8.52
C GLY A 103 3.28 10.16 -7.74
N PHE A 104 4.06 9.08 -7.75
CA PHE A 104 3.74 7.85 -7.02
C PHE A 104 3.71 8.09 -5.51
N ILE A 105 4.78 8.68 -4.96
CA ILE A 105 4.90 8.95 -3.52
C ILE A 105 3.76 9.86 -3.05
N ALA A 106 3.48 10.94 -3.79
CA ALA A 106 2.43 11.89 -3.44
C ALA A 106 1.05 11.24 -3.51
N ALA A 107 0.73 10.52 -4.59
CA ALA A 107 -0.55 9.87 -4.77
C ALA A 107 -0.81 8.79 -3.71
N MET A 108 0.19 7.93 -3.42
CA MET A 108 0.07 6.94 -2.35
C MET A 108 -0.01 7.59 -0.96
N GLY A 109 0.73 8.66 -0.72
CA GLY A 109 0.71 9.41 0.54
C GLY A 109 -0.66 10.04 0.81
N VAL A 110 -1.28 10.67 -0.20
CA VAL A 110 -2.65 11.19 -0.09
C VAL A 110 -3.65 10.06 0.09
N GLY A 111 -3.51 8.95 -0.66
CA GLY A 111 -4.41 7.80 -0.56
C GLY A 111 -4.36 7.07 0.79
N ALA A 112 -3.23 7.10 1.49
CA ALA A 112 -3.08 6.44 2.79
C ALA A 112 -3.99 7.06 3.89
N LEU A 113 -4.38 8.33 3.75
CA LEU A 113 -5.25 8.99 4.72
C LEU A 113 -6.68 8.42 4.72
N PRO A 114 -7.45 8.48 3.60
CA PRO A 114 -8.75 7.83 3.55
C PRO A 114 -8.63 6.29 3.57
N GLY A 115 -7.62 5.73 2.89
CA GLY A 115 -7.53 4.30 2.57
C GLY A 115 -6.95 3.43 3.66
N PHE A 116 -6.62 4.04 4.79
CA PHE A 116 -6.13 3.32 5.96
C PHE A 116 -6.47 4.09 7.23
N HIS A 117 -6.02 5.35 7.33
CA HIS A 117 -6.06 6.07 8.60
C HIS A 117 -7.49 6.40 9.07
N LEU A 118 -8.36 6.85 8.16
CA LEU A 118 -9.73 7.24 8.51
C LEU A 118 -10.56 6.06 9.03
N LEU A 119 -10.40 4.87 8.44
CA LEU A 119 -11.03 3.64 8.96
C LEU A 119 -10.63 3.39 10.42
N LEU A 120 -9.31 3.42 10.70
CA LEU A 120 -8.81 3.16 12.05
C LEU A 120 -9.43 4.14 13.04
N VAL A 121 -9.44 5.43 12.71
CA VAL A 121 -9.99 6.48 13.58
C VAL A 121 -11.50 6.29 13.78
N CYS A 122 -12.27 6.02 12.73
CA CYS A 122 -13.71 5.82 12.83
C CYS A 122 -14.05 4.64 13.76
N TRP A 123 -13.40 3.50 13.56
CA TRP A 123 -13.72 2.27 14.30
C TRP A 123 -13.12 2.26 15.71
N LEU A 124 -11.94 2.86 15.90
CA LEU A 124 -11.42 3.10 17.25
C LEU A 124 -12.30 4.07 18.03
N THR A 125 -12.86 5.08 17.37
CA THR A 125 -13.81 5.99 18.02
C THR A 125 -15.10 5.27 18.40
N ALA A 126 -15.64 4.43 17.51
CA ALA A 126 -16.83 3.61 17.77
C ALA A 126 -16.65 2.71 19.00
N THR A 127 -15.51 2.02 19.07
CA THR A 127 -15.17 1.11 20.17
C THR A 127 -14.70 1.83 21.44
N PHE A 128 -14.18 3.05 21.34
CA PHE A 128 -13.85 3.91 22.49
C PHE A 128 -15.10 4.53 23.12
N ARG A 129 -16.17 4.72 22.35
CA ARG A 129 -17.45 5.29 22.80
C ARG A 129 -18.63 4.35 22.52
N PRO A 130 -18.64 3.13 23.12
CA PRO A 130 -19.71 2.16 22.87
C PRO A 130 -21.08 2.64 23.35
N ASP A 131 -21.12 3.63 24.25
CA ASP A 131 -22.31 4.26 24.83
C ASP A 131 -23.11 5.14 23.86
N ARG A 132 -22.59 5.40 22.65
CA ARG A 132 -23.27 6.23 21.64
C ARG A 132 -24.47 5.51 21.03
N SER A 133 -25.43 6.30 20.55
CA SER A 133 -26.63 5.76 19.93
C SER A 133 -26.27 4.90 18.70
N PRO A 134 -27.08 3.88 18.37
CA PRO A 134 -26.82 3.00 17.24
C PRO A 134 -26.63 3.74 15.91
N GLU A 135 -27.30 4.87 15.71
CA GLU A 135 -27.22 5.68 14.49
C GLU A 135 -25.84 6.33 14.33
N VAL A 136 -25.24 6.80 15.43
CA VAL A 136 -23.88 7.35 15.41
C VAL A 136 -22.86 6.24 15.15
N GLN A 137 -23.04 5.09 15.79
CA GLN A 137 -22.21 3.92 15.53
C GLN A 137 -22.30 3.49 14.06
N TYR A 138 -23.51 3.50 13.50
CA TYR A 138 -23.73 3.12 12.10
C TYR A 138 -23.08 4.10 11.12
N MET A 139 -23.12 5.41 11.41
CA MET A 139 -22.36 6.39 10.62
C MET A 139 -20.85 6.13 10.66
N LEU A 140 -20.27 5.79 11.82
CA LEU A 140 -18.84 5.47 11.94
C LEU A 140 -18.48 4.15 11.24
N TYR A 141 -19.39 3.17 11.27
CA TYR A 141 -19.29 1.91 10.55
C TYR A 141 -19.20 2.14 9.04
N ASP A 142 -20.19 2.85 8.48
CA ASP A 142 -20.27 3.16 7.05
C ASP A 142 -19.11 4.04 6.61
N LEU A 143 -18.85 5.15 7.32
CA LEU A 143 -17.79 6.08 6.96
C LEU A 143 -16.42 5.41 6.98
N GLY A 144 -16.12 4.59 7.98
CA GLY A 144 -14.86 3.86 8.06
C GLY A 144 -14.70 2.89 6.88
N MET A 145 -15.72 2.10 6.56
CA MET A 145 -15.67 1.15 5.45
C MET A 145 -15.58 1.83 4.09
N LEU A 146 -16.41 2.85 3.88
CA LEU A 146 -16.45 3.58 2.63
C LEU A 146 -15.21 4.45 2.42
N SER A 147 -14.60 4.98 3.49
CA SER A 147 -13.33 5.71 3.36
C SER A 147 -12.16 4.80 3.05
N TYR A 148 -12.08 3.64 3.72
CA TYR A 148 -11.04 2.64 3.48
C TYR A 148 -10.95 2.29 2.00
N ASN A 149 -12.11 2.17 1.37
CA ASN A 149 -12.23 1.89 -0.03
C ASN A 149 -12.43 3.14 -0.91
N GLY A 150 -12.47 4.34 -0.34
CA GLY A 150 -12.75 5.60 -1.06
C GLY A 150 -11.53 6.25 -1.70
N SER A 151 -10.34 5.67 -1.48
CA SER A 151 -9.05 6.19 -1.96
C SER A 151 -8.74 5.87 -3.42
N LEU A 152 -9.74 5.34 -4.14
CA LEU A 152 -9.61 4.73 -5.45
C LEU A 152 -8.87 5.61 -6.46
N GLY A 153 -9.19 6.91 -6.50
CA GLY A 153 -8.57 7.86 -7.42
C GLY A 153 -7.08 8.09 -7.14
N CYS A 154 -6.69 8.10 -5.86
CA CYS A 154 -5.29 8.29 -5.47
C CYS A 154 -4.45 7.06 -5.82
N PHE A 155 -4.95 5.87 -5.52
CA PHE A 155 -4.27 4.63 -5.88
C PHE A 155 -4.23 4.42 -7.39
N THR A 156 -5.31 4.74 -8.10
CA THR A 156 -5.34 4.75 -9.58
C THR A 156 -4.22 5.64 -10.14
N ALA A 157 -4.08 6.86 -9.63
CA ALA A 157 -3.01 7.75 -10.07
C ALA A 157 -1.61 7.17 -9.78
N ALA A 158 -1.41 6.62 -8.59
CA ALA A 158 -0.14 5.99 -8.21
C ALA A 158 0.22 4.80 -9.13
N TYR A 159 -0.71 3.87 -9.35
CA TYR A 159 -0.47 2.72 -10.20
C TYR A 159 -0.31 3.10 -11.67
N ALA A 160 -1.00 4.15 -12.13
CA ALA A 160 -0.84 4.68 -13.49
C ALA A 160 0.58 5.21 -13.70
N VAL A 161 1.09 6.07 -12.80
CA VAL A 161 2.46 6.60 -12.93
C VAL A 161 3.52 5.52 -12.77
N LEU A 162 3.29 4.50 -11.93
CA LEU A 162 4.16 3.33 -11.82
C LEU A 162 4.19 2.53 -13.13
N ALA A 163 3.03 2.20 -13.69
CA ALA A 163 2.96 1.44 -14.94
C ALA A 163 3.62 2.20 -16.10
N ILE A 164 3.36 3.50 -16.22
CA ILE A 164 4.00 4.37 -17.21
C ILE A 164 5.52 4.38 -17.01
N ALA A 165 6.00 4.55 -15.76
CA ALA A 165 7.42 4.55 -15.46
C ALA A 165 8.08 3.24 -15.89
N ILE A 166 7.46 2.10 -15.57
CA ILE A 166 7.96 0.77 -15.96
C ILE A 166 7.98 0.64 -17.49
N PHE A 167 6.95 1.07 -18.22
CA PHE A 167 6.94 0.97 -19.69
C PHE A 167 7.99 1.87 -20.35
N TYR A 168 8.23 3.07 -19.82
CA TYR A 168 9.27 3.97 -20.31
C TYR A 168 10.70 3.52 -19.95
N ASP A 169 10.84 2.70 -18.91
CA ASP A 169 12.15 2.39 -18.34
C ASP A 169 13.03 1.56 -19.29
N ARG A 170 14.14 2.15 -19.75
CA ARG A 170 15.19 1.47 -20.52
C ARG A 170 16.19 0.73 -19.63
N ASN A 171 16.24 1.06 -18.34
CA ASN A 171 17.14 0.44 -17.37
C ASN A 171 16.62 -0.92 -16.87
N GLN A 172 15.35 -1.24 -17.13
CA GLN A 172 14.69 -2.49 -16.74
C GLN A 172 14.80 -2.75 -15.24
N ILE A 173 14.68 -1.70 -14.42
CA ILE A 173 14.69 -1.81 -12.95
C ILE A 173 13.61 -2.79 -12.50
N PHE A 174 12.39 -2.60 -13.03
CA PHE A 174 11.28 -3.54 -12.90
C PHE A 174 10.94 -4.13 -14.28
N PRO A 175 10.53 -5.41 -14.33
CA PRO A 175 10.20 -6.05 -15.60
C PRO A 175 8.91 -5.49 -16.19
N LYS A 176 8.85 -5.37 -17.52
CA LYS A 176 7.69 -4.79 -18.25
C LYS A 176 6.37 -5.47 -17.93
N TRP A 177 6.37 -6.78 -17.70
CA TRP A 177 5.14 -7.51 -17.40
C TRP A 177 4.48 -7.06 -16.09
N PHE A 178 5.26 -6.55 -15.13
CA PHE A 178 4.73 -6.06 -13.85
C PHE A 178 3.90 -4.78 -14.01
N ALA A 179 4.11 -4.02 -15.09
CA ALA A 179 3.25 -2.90 -15.44
C ALA A 179 1.80 -3.34 -15.72
N TYR A 180 1.59 -4.52 -16.33
CA TYR A 180 0.24 -5.04 -16.57
C TYR A 180 -0.47 -5.44 -15.28
N ILE A 181 0.24 -5.98 -14.29
CA ILE A 181 -0.34 -6.24 -12.95
C ILE A 181 -0.69 -4.92 -12.27
N SER A 182 0.14 -3.89 -12.43
CA SER A 182 -0.16 -2.54 -11.91
C SER A 182 -1.38 -1.91 -12.63
N ILE A 183 -1.60 -2.19 -13.92
CA ILE A 183 -2.82 -1.79 -14.63
C ILE A 183 -4.05 -2.51 -14.05
N TRP A 184 -3.93 -3.80 -13.70
CA TRP A 184 -5.02 -4.53 -13.07
C TRP A 184 -5.44 -3.92 -11.72
N GLN A 185 -4.51 -3.32 -10.97
CA GLN A 185 -4.88 -2.53 -9.79
C GLN A 185 -5.86 -1.42 -10.14
N ILE A 186 -5.55 -0.64 -11.18
CA ILE A 186 -6.42 0.45 -11.66
C ILE A 186 -7.80 -0.09 -12.04
N VAL A 187 -7.86 -1.21 -12.75
CA VAL A 187 -9.13 -1.83 -13.14
C VAL A 187 -9.94 -2.22 -11.90
N THR A 188 -9.31 -2.80 -10.88
CA THR A 188 -10.00 -3.16 -9.62
C THR A 188 -10.45 -1.93 -8.84
N GLU A 189 -9.69 -0.82 -8.85
CA GLU A 189 -10.12 0.44 -8.24
C GLU A 189 -11.39 0.98 -8.92
N VAL A 190 -11.45 0.94 -10.25
CA VAL A 190 -12.63 1.38 -11.02
C VAL A 190 -13.84 0.49 -10.72
N ILE A 191 -13.66 -0.82 -10.67
CA ILE A 191 -14.73 -1.76 -10.30
C ILE A 191 -15.19 -1.54 -8.85
N ALA A 192 -14.27 -1.22 -7.95
CA ALA A 192 -14.58 -1.02 -6.54
C ALA A 192 -15.53 0.18 -6.31
N THR A 193 -15.57 1.17 -7.22
CA THR A 193 -16.52 2.31 -7.15
C THR A 193 -17.98 1.88 -6.97
N GLN A 194 -18.34 0.66 -7.37
CA GLN A 194 -19.72 0.17 -7.29
C GLN A 194 -20.23 0.01 -5.84
N MET A 195 -19.36 -0.01 -4.84
CA MET A 195 -19.78 -0.12 -3.44
C MET A 195 -20.63 1.05 -2.93
N TRP A 196 -20.56 2.20 -3.60
CA TRP A 196 -21.39 3.36 -3.28
C TRP A 196 -22.83 3.25 -3.79
N VAL A 197 -23.09 2.27 -4.67
CA VAL A 197 -24.37 2.04 -5.32
C VAL A 197 -25.10 0.84 -4.72
N TYR A 198 -24.36 -0.22 -4.37
CA TYR A 198 -24.92 -1.49 -3.92
C TYR A 198 -24.70 -1.73 -2.43
N ARG A 199 -25.81 -1.95 -1.69
CA ARG A 199 -25.78 -2.31 -0.25
C ARG A 199 -25.66 -3.82 0.01
N SER A 200 -25.79 -4.65 -1.02
CA SER A 200 -25.62 -6.10 -0.92
C SER A 200 -25.26 -6.71 -2.29
N GLY A 201 -24.87 -7.98 -2.29
CA GLY A 201 -24.55 -8.74 -3.51
C GLY A 201 -23.08 -8.64 -3.94
N ALA A 202 -22.80 -8.98 -5.20
CA ALA A 202 -21.42 -9.09 -5.67
C ALA A 202 -20.65 -7.76 -5.73
N PHE A 203 -21.39 -6.65 -5.85
CA PHE A 203 -20.85 -5.30 -6.02
C PHE A 203 -20.79 -4.45 -4.74
N SER A 204 -21.32 -4.95 -3.60
CA SER A 204 -21.19 -4.25 -2.32
C SER A 204 -19.75 -4.26 -1.80
N TRP A 205 -19.41 -3.43 -0.80
CA TRP A 205 -18.02 -3.36 -0.29
C TRP A 205 -17.47 -4.67 0.28
N ASN A 206 -18.32 -5.64 0.62
CA ASN A 206 -17.93 -6.99 1.05
C ASN A 206 -18.18 -8.05 -0.03
N GLY A 207 -18.56 -7.64 -1.24
CA GLY A 207 -18.96 -8.50 -2.34
C GLY A 207 -17.79 -9.11 -3.09
N MET A 208 -18.05 -10.22 -3.79
CA MET A 208 -17.04 -10.98 -4.54
C MET A 208 -16.26 -10.12 -5.55
N ILE A 209 -16.96 -9.27 -6.30
CA ILE A 209 -16.38 -8.51 -7.41
C ILE A 209 -15.61 -7.30 -6.89
N THR A 210 -16.21 -6.54 -5.98
CA THR A 210 -15.65 -5.30 -5.45
C THR A 210 -14.48 -5.56 -4.50
N PHE A 211 -14.60 -6.56 -3.61
CA PHE A 211 -13.61 -6.80 -2.56
C PHE A 211 -12.61 -7.90 -2.91
N TYR A 212 -13.09 -9.11 -3.18
CA TYR A 212 -12.19 -10.28 -3.25
C TYR A 212 -11.29 -10.26 -4.48
N ILE A 213 -11.77 -9.78 -5.63
CA ILE A 213 -10.92 -9.59 -6.81
C ILE A 213 -9.81 -8.59 -6.49
N ALA A 214 -10.13 -7.45 -5.86
CA ALA A 214 -9.15 -6.44 -5.47
C ALA A 214 -8.09 -7.03 -4.51
N VAL A 215 -8.51 -7.80 -3.50
CA VAL A 215 -7.58 -8.47 -2.56
C VAL A 215 -6.65 -9.45 -3.28
N VAL A 216 -7.16 -10.26 -4.21
CA VAL A 216 -6.32 -11.23 -4.95
C VAL A 216 -5.33 -10.50 -5.84
N VAL A 217 -5.76 -9.47 -6.57
CA VAL A 217 -4.89 -8.67 -7.45
C VAL A 217 -3.84 -7.93 -6.63
N PHE A 218 -4.21 -7.37 -5.47
CA PHE A 218 -3.29 -6.76 -4.52
C PHE A 218 -2.29 -7.74 -3.92
N GLY A 219 -2.74 -8.90 -3.45
CA GLY A 219 -1.87 -9.96 -2.94
C GLY A 219 -0.86 -10.43 -3.99
N LEU A 220 -1.31 -10.63 -5.23
CA LEU A 220 -0.43 -10.97 -6.35
C LEU A 220 0.59 -9.87 -6.62
N TRP A 221 0.16 -8.61 -6.62
CA TRP A 221 1.04 -7.47 -6.85
C TRP A 221 2.15 -7.37 -5.80
N ILE A 222 1.83 -7.52 -4.50
CA ILE A 222 2.83 -7.56 -3.42
C ILE A 222 3.75 -8.77 -3.56
N ALA A 223 3.19 -9.95 -3.84
CA ALA A 223 3.96 -11.19 -4.02
C ALA A 223 4.94 -11.11 -5.20
N CYS A 224 4.60 -10.37 -6.26
CA CYS A 224 5.51 -10.08 -7.37
C CYS A 224 6.51 -8.97 -7.04
N LEU A 225 6.07 -7.90 -6.36
CA LEU A 225 6.91 -6.74 -6.06
C LEU A 225 8.09 -7.09 -5.15
N LEU A 226 7.86 -7.88 -4.10
CA LEU A 226 8.90 -8.28 -3.14
C LEU A 226 10.14 -8.94 -3.78
N PRO A 227 10.01 -9.99 -4.62
CA PRO A 227 11.16 -10.57 -5.32
C PRO A 227 11.72 -9.66 -6.40
N ILE A 228 10.90 -8.86 -7.09
CA ILE A 228 11.39 -7.86 -8.06
C ILE A 228 12.33 -6.88 -7.37
N MET A 229 11.87 -6.22 -6.30
CA MET A 229 12.68 -5.28 -5.53
C MET A 229 13.94 -5.92 -4.97
N ARG A 230 13.84 -7.15 -4.43
CA ARG A 230 15.01 -7.89 -3.93
C ARG A 230 16.05 -8.14 -5.01
N ASN A 231 15.61 -8.47 -6.22
CA ASN A 231 16.50 -8.71 -7.35
C ASN A 231 17.14 -7.41 -7.84
N SER A 232 16.33 -6.34 -7.99
CA SER A 232 16.83 -5.00 -8.35
C SER A 232 17.86 -4.49 -7.34
N LEU A 233 17.65 -4.78 -6.06
CA LEU A 233 18.54 -4.38 -4.97
C LEU A 233 19.84 -5.19 -4.94
N ARG A 234 19.79 -6.48 -5.27
CA ARG A 234 20.99 -7.32 -5.41
C ARG A 234 21.83 -6.97 -6.64
N ALA A 235 21.20 -6.42 -7.67
CA ALA A 235 21.88 -5.96 -8.88
C ALA A 235 22.59 -4.60 -8.68
N GLU A 236 22.39 -3.93 -7.54
CA GLU A 236 23.12 -2.72 -7.19
C GLU A 236 24.59 -3.03 -6.93
N THR A 237 25.45 -2.12 -7.33
CA THR A 237 26.90 -2.18 -7.14
C THR A 237 27.39 -0.91 -6.46
N SER A 238 28.59 -0.95 -5.86
CA SER A 238 29.27 0.25 -5.33
C SER A 238 29.45 1.40 -6.35
N THR A 239 29.34 1.08 -7.65
CA THR A 239 29.38 2.04 -8.77
C THR A 239 28.00 2.52 -9.24
N THR A 240 26.91 1.99 -8.68
CA THR A 240 25.56 2.54 -8.90
C THR A 240 25.58 3.98 -8.38
N PRO A 241 25.41 5.00 -9.24
CA PRO A 241 25.51 6.38 -8.81
C PRO A 241 24.49 6.64 -7.71
N ALA A 242 24.91 7.36 -6.65
CA ALA A 242 23.95 7.99 -5.77
C ALA A 242 22.98 8.80 -6.65
N LEU A 243 21.67 8.78 -6.32
CA LEU A 243 20.63 9.48 -7.10
C LEU A 243 20.98 10.95 -7.38
N TYR A 244 21.85 11.53 -6.56
CA TYR A 244 22.59 12.75 -6.82
C TYR A 244 24.06 12.48 -6.48
N SER A 245 24.87 12.09 -7.46
CA SER A 245 26.32 12.29 -7.30
C SER A 245 26.55 13.79 -7.39
N GLU A 246 27.20 14.39 -6.40
CA GLU A 246 27.75 15.73 -6.57
C GLU A 246 28.59 15.69 -7.83
N VAL A 247 28.11 16.34 -8.89
CA VAL A 247 29.02 16.82 -9.92
C VAL A 247 29.83 17.86 -9.18
N VAL A 248 30.96 17.44 -8.59
CA VAL A 248 31.99 18.35 -8.12
C VAL A 248 32.45 19.07 -9.38
N SER A 249 31.79 20.19 -9.69
CA SER A 249 32.22 21.13 -10.70
C SER A 249 33.61 21.59 -10.26
N ARG A 250 34.61 21.18 -11.05
CA ARG A 250 36.02 21.57 -10.88
C ARG A 250 36.18 23.08 -10.82
#